data_AF-A0A960K1Z2-F1
#
_entry.id   AF-A0A960K1Z2-F1
#
_cell.length_a   1.000
_cell.length_b   1.000
_cell.length_c   1.000
_cell.angle_alpha   90.00
_cell.angle_beta   90.00
_cell.angle_gamma   90.00
#
_symmetry.space_group_name_H-M   'P 1'
#
loop_
_entity.id
_entity.type
_entity.pdbx_description
1 polymer ?
#
loop_
_entity_poly.entity_id
_entity_poly.type
_entity_poly.pdbx_seq_one_letter_code
_entity_poly.pdbx_strand_id
1 'polypeptide(L)'
;MGAAASPPEEQPQGLVYRALNWVEKIGNKLPDPAMIFLIAMILVWIASALLSGYQFTVPAVDGDQSLTIENQLTGSSMAALLARMVRVFVSFPPLGIVLVALLGVGVAEHVGFINAGLKAMLGFTPKALLSPMLLLVAIVSHTAADAGYVLVIPLGGVIFYAAGRHPLAGIA
;
A
#
# COMPACT_ATOMS: atom_id res chain seq x y z
N MET A 1 -12.75 -43.06 30.40
CA MET A 1 -12.71 -41.67 30.92
C MET A 1 -11.49 -40.99 30.32
N GLY A 2 -11.66 -40.30 29.18
CA GLY A 2 -10.60 -39.50 28.58
C GLY A 2 -10.54 -38.16 29.31
N ALA A 3 -9.40 -37.84 29.92
CA ALA A 3 -9.18 -36.57 30.59
C ALA A 3 -9.30 -35.44 29.55
N ALA A 4 -10.23 -34.51 29.80
CA ALA A 4 -10.33 -33.27 29.04
C ALA A 4 -9.05 -32.46 29.26
N ALA A 5 -8.36 -32.12 28.17
CA ALA A 5 -7.23 -31.20 28.22
C ALA A 5 -7.71 -29.85 28.74
N SER A 6 -7.07 -29.36 29.80
CA SER A 6 -7.30 -28.03 30.35
C SER A 6 -7.10 -26.97 29.27
N PRO A 7 -7.92 -25.90 29.23
CA PRO A 7 -7.64 -24.76 28.36
C PRO A 7 -6.26 -24.16 28.71
N PRO A 8 -5.51 -23.61 27.73
CA PRO A 8 -4.19 -23.05 28.00
C PRO A 8 -4.30 -21.88 28.99
N GLU A 9 -3.48 -21.89 30.03
CA GLU A 9 -3.35 -20.77 30.98
C GLU A 9 -2.88 -19.50 30.24
N GLU A 10 -3.67 -18.43 30.32
CA GLU A 10 -3.30 -17.12 29.78
C GLU A 10 -2.12 -16.55 30.57
N GLN A 11 -0.92 -16.59 29.98
CA GLN A 11 0.27 -15.98 30.56
C GLN A 11 0.07 -14.46 30.71
N PRO A 12 0.52 -13.85 31.83
CA PRO A 12 0.37 -12.42 32.06
C PRO A 12 1.10 -11.63 30.97
N GLN A 13 0.32 -11.06 30.06
CA GLN A 13 0.83 -10.37 28.87
C GLN A 13 1.63 -9.13 29.27
N GLY A 14 2.93 -9.13 28.95
CA GLY A 14 3.83 -7.98 29.15
C GLY A 14 3.38 -6.75 28.36
N LEU A 15 3.90 -5.57 28.75
CA LEU A 15 3.50 -4.27 28.16
C LEU A 15 3.61 -4.23 26.62
N VAL A 16 4.62 -4.90 26.05
CA VAL A 16 4.83 -5.00 24.60
C VAL A 16 3.70 -5.80 23.92
N TYR A 17 3.27 -6.90 24.52
CA TYR A 17 2.19 -7.72 23.96
C TYR A 17 0.84 -7.00 24.02
N ARG A 18 0.60 -6.21 25.08
CA ARG A 18 -0.59 -5.35 25.18
C ARG A 18 -0.58 -4.24 24.13
N ALA A 19 0.57 -3.62 23.88
CA ALA A 19 0.72 -2.64 22.81
C ALA A 19 0.46 -3.26 21.43
N LEU A 20 1.00 -4.46 21.16
CA LEU A 20 0.76 -5.17 19.91
C LEU A 20 -0.72 -5.53 19.72
N ASN A 21 -1.37 -6.04 20.77
CA ASN A 21 -2.81 -6.32 20.77
C ASN A 21 -3.66 -5.08 20.51
N TRP A 22 -3.21 -3.91 20.95
CA TRP A 22 -3.90 -2.65 20.68
C TRP A 22 -3.74 -2.23 19.21
N VAL A 23 -2.53 -2.33 18.66
CA VAL A 23 -2.25 -2.07 17.24
C VAL A 23 -3.07 -3.00 16.34
N GLU A 24 -3.11 -4.29 16.66
CA GLU A 24 -3.91 -5.29 15.93
C GLU A 24 -5.40 -4.94 15.94
N LYS A 25 -5.95 -4.62 17.11
CA LYS A 25 -7.37 -4.25 17.25
C LYS A 25 -7.73 -3.01 16.46
N ILE A 26 -6.85 -2.01 16.40
CA ILE A 26 -7.08 -0.79 15.61
C ILE A 26 -6.95 -1.09 14.13
N GLY A 27 -5.91 -1.81 13.72
CA GLY A 27 -5.69 -2.19 12.33
C GLY A 27 -6.86 -2.98 11.75
N ASN A 28 -7.40 -3.94 12.51
CA ASN A 28 -8.52 -4.76 12.07
C ASN A 28 -9.87 -4.01 12.02
N LYS A 29 -9.94 -2.81 12.62
CA LYS A 29 -11.16 -1.99 12.64
C LYS A 29 -11.22 -1.00 11.48
N LEU A 30 -10.11 -0.77 10.79
CA LEU A 30 -10.09 0.10 9.62
C LEU A 30 -10.83 -0.62 8.47
N PRO A 31 -11.87 0.00 7.87
CA PRO A 31 -12.53 -0.56 6.71
C PRO A 31 -11.55 -0.55 5.52
N ASP A 32 -11.86 -1.32 4.49
CA ASP A 32 -11.05 -1.34 3.28
C ASP A 32 -10.93 0.08 2.69
N PRO A 33 -9.79 0.40 2.02
CA PRO A 33 -9.56 1.75 1.52
C PRO A 33 -10.68 2.29 0.62
N ALA A 34 -11.33 1.45 -0.19
CA ALA A 34 -12.41 1.90 -1.07
C ALA A 34 -13.63 2.37 -0.26
N MET A 35 -13.97 1.68 0.83
CA MET A 35 -15.01 2.11 1.75
C MET A 35 -14.68 3.43 2.46
N ILE A 36 -13.40 3.68 2.80
CA ILE A 36 -12.98 4.97 3.37
C ILE A 36 -13.30 6.11 2.40
N PHE A 37 -12.95 5.96 1.11
CA PHE A 37 -13.25 6.97 0.09
C PHE A 37 -14.76 7.13 -0.15
N LEU A 38 -15.52 6.04 -0.13
CA LEU A 38 -16.98 6.08 -0.27
C LEU A 38 -17.63 6.86 0.90
N ILE A 39 -17.22 6.57 2.13
CA ILE A 39 -17.69 7.29 3.31
C ILE A 39 -17.31 8.77 3.22
N ALA A 40 -16.07 9.09 2.84
CA ALA A 40 -15.63 10.47 2.67
C ALA A 40 -16.46 11.21 1.60
N MET A 41 -16.78 10.57 0.48
CA MET A 41 -17.64 11.14 -0.55
C MET A 41 -19.04 11.46 -0.02
N ILE A 42 -19.66 10.54 0.70
CA ILE A 42 -20.99 10.74 1.31
C ILE A 42 -20.94 11.89 2.33
N LEU A 43 -19.89 11.94 3.16
CA LEU A 43 -19.70 13.03 4.12
C LEU A 43 -19.56 14.39 3.41
N VAL A 44 -18.81 14.46 2.31
CA VAL A 44 -18.69 15.68 1.50
C VAL A 44 -20.03 16.09 0.90
N TRP A 45 -20.83 15.15 0.41
CA TRP A 45 -22.17 15.44 -0.12
C TRP A 45 -23.07 16.04 0.96
N ILE A 46 -23.13 15.41 2.14
CA ILE A 46 -23.93 15.90 3.28
C ILE A 46 -23.43 17.27 3.73
N ALA A 47 -22.12 17.43 3.91
CA ALA A 47 -21.52 18.70 4.30
C ALA A 47 -21.81 19.81 3.28
N SER A 48 -21.72 19.51 1.98
CA SER A 48 -22.03 20.47 0.92
C SER A 48 -23.49 20.93 0.96
N ALA A 49 -24.42 20.02 1.28
CA ALA A 49 -25.84 20.35 1.37
C ALA A 49 -26.17 21.19 2.62
N LEU A 50 -25.49 20.93 3.74
CA LEU A 50 -25.67 21.71 4.97
C LEU A 50 -25.05 23.11 4.89
N LEU A 51 -23.95 23.25 4.15
CA LEU A 51 -23.15 24.47 4.11
C LEU A 51 -23.39 25.35 2.89
N SER A 52 -24.11 24.90 1.85
CA SER A 52 -24.32 25.66 0.61
C SER A 52 -25.07 26.98 0.77
N GLY A 53 -25.79 27.19 1.88
CA GLY A 53 -26.46 28.46 2.19
C GLY A 53 -25.54 29.53 2.78
N TYR A 54 -24.29 29.19 3.08
CA TYR A 54 -23.31 30.10 3.67
C TYR A 54 -22.29 30.55 2.64
N GLN A 55 -21.90 31.83 2.72
CA GLN A 55 -20.85 32.40 1.91
C GLN A 55 -19.62 32.64 2.78
N PHE A 56 -18.47 32.17 2.32
CA PHE A 56 -17.21 32.25 3.04
C PHE A 56 -16.31 33.26 2.34
N THR A 57 -15.73 34.19 3.09
CA THR A 57 -14.77 35.14 2.52
C THR A 57 -13.36 34.67 2.82
N VAL A 58 -12.53 34.54 1.79
CA VAL A 58 -11.11 34.25 1.94
C VAL A 58 -10.32 35.50 1.59
N PRO A 59 -9.50 36.02 2.52
CA PRO A 59 -8.58 37.11 2.21
C PRO A 59 -7.61 36.68 1.12
N ALA A 60 -7.57 37.41 0.02
CA ALA A 60 -6.60 37.19 -1.05
C ALA A 60 -5.82 38.48 -1.34
N VAL A 61 -4.63 38.32 -1.91
CA VAL A 61 -3.67 39.42 -2.16
C VAL A 61 -4.27 40.49 -3.09
N ASP A 62 -5.20 40.10 -3.97
CA ASP A 62 -5.85 40.98 -4.96
C ASP A 62 -7.29 41.40 -4.56
N GLY A 63 -7.65 41.26 -3.29
CA GLY A 63 -8.98 41.56 -2.75
C GLY A 63 -9.74 40.32 -2.28
N ASP A 64 -10.66 40.51 -1.34
CA ASP A 64 -11.45 39.43 -0.74
C ASP A 64 -12.22 38.62 -1.79
N GLN A 65 -11.99 37.31 -1.83
CA GLN A 65 -12.74 36.39 -2.69
C GLN A 65 -13.83 35.71 -1.88
N SER A 66 -15.08 35.86 -2.32
CA SER A 66 -16.21 35.11 -1.75
C SER A 66 -16.27 33.72 -2.37
N LEU A 67 -16.10 32.69 -1.55
CA LEU A 67 -16.32 31.29 -1.89
C LEU A 67 -17.74 30.87 -1.52
N THR A 68 -18.45 30.31 -2.50
CA THR A 68 -19.75 29.69 -2.32
C THR A 68 -19.62 28.17 -2.41
N ILE A 69 -20.24 27.45 -1.49
CA ILE A 69 -20.24 25.99 -1.50
C ILE A 69 -21.36 25.50 -2.42
N GLU A 70 -21.00 24.70 -3.41
CA GLU A 70 -21.95 24.08 -4.34
C GLU A 70 -22.53 22.80 -3.74
N ASN A 71 -23.86 22.75 -3.58
CA ASN A 71 -24.55 21.56 -3.09
C ASN A 71 -24.52 20.44 -4.16
N GLN A 72 -23.85 19.34 -3.82
CA GLN A 72 -23.65 18.20 -4.71
C GLN A 72 -24.88 17.29 -4.83
N LEU A 73 -25.86 17.43 -3.93
CA LEU A 73 -27.10 16.63 -3.93
C LEU A 73 -28.22 17.23 -4.78
N THR A 74 -27.99 18.38 -5.43
CA THR A 74 -28.95 18.96 -6.37
C THR A 74 -29.05 18.13 -7.65
N GLY A 75 -30.19 18.18 -8.34
CA GLY A 75 -30.41 17.41 -9.57
C GLY A 75 -29.40 17.73 -10.68
N SER A 76 -29.01 19.00 -10.82
CA SER A 76 -27.98 19.44 -11.77
C SER A 76 -26.60 18.90 -11.42
N SER A 77 -26.17 19.00 -10.15
CA SER A 77 -24.88 18.47 -9.69
C SER A 77 -24.81 16.94 -9.83
N MET A 78 -25.88 16.22 -9.49
CA MET A 78 -25.93 14.76 -9.63
C MET A 78 -25.89 14.34 -11.11
N ALA A 79 -26.63 15.00 -11.98
CA ALA A 79 -26.56 14.77 -13.43
C ALA A 79 -25.14 15.05 -13.97
N ALA A 80 -24.52 16.13 -13.52
CA ALA A 80 -23.17 16.50 -13.92
C ALA A 80 -22.10 15.53 -13.37
N LEU A 81 -22.32 14.95 -12.19
CA LEU A 81 -21.48 13.88 -11.64
C LEU A 81 -21.57 12.65 -12.53
N LEU A 82 -22.79 12.15 -12.78
CA LEU A 82 -23.00 10.95 -13.61
C LEU A 82 -22.44 11.14 -15.02
N ALA A 83 -22.66 12.30 -15.63
CA ALA A 83 -22.18 12.62 -16.98
C ALA A 83 -20.63 12.69 -17.06
N ARG A 84 -19.95 13.10 -15.98
CA ARG A 84 -18.50 13.28 -15.94
C ARG A 84 -17.75 12.14 -15.26
N MET A 85 -18.44 11.23 -14.57
CA MET A 85 -17.85 10.19 -13.72
C MET A 85 -16.75 9.39 -14.43
N VAL A 86 -17.05 8.87 -15.64
CA VAL A 86 -16.08 8.11 -16.43
C VAL A 86 -14.89 8.97 -16.81
N ARG A 87 -15.12 10.22 -17.24
CA ARG A 87 -14.05 11.14 -17.62
C ARG A 87 -13.12 11.42 -16.43
N VAL A 88 -13.68 11.74 -15.27
CA VAL A 88 -12.93 11.99 -14.02
C VAL A 88 -12.07 10.78 -13.66
N PHE A 89 -12.63 9.57 -13.75
CA PHE A 89 -11.91 8.34 -13.47
C PHE A 89 -10.74 8.11 -14.44
N VAL A 90 -10.97 8.17 -15.76
CA VAL A 90 -9.92 7.88 -16.74
C VAL A 90 -8.88 8.99 -16.88
N SER A 91 -9.22 10.24 -16.52
CA SER A 91 -8.30 11.37 -16.53
C SER A 91 -7.51 11.50 -15.22
N PHE A 92 -7.69 10.59 -14.25
CA PHE A 92 -6.94 10.63 -13.01
C PHE A 92 -5.45 10.35 -13.29
N PRO A 93 -4.53 11.32 -13.11
CA PRO A 93 -3.16 11.20 -13.61
C PRO A 93 -2.40 9.93 -13.16
N PRO A 94 -2.53 9.47 -11.90
CA PRO A 94 -1.89 8.24 -11.46
C PRO A 94 -2.34 6.99 -12.22
N LEU A 95 -3.60 6.92 -12.67
CA LEU A 95 -4.16 5.73 -13.31
C LEU A 95 -3.43 5.39 -14.61
N GLY A 96 -3.22 6.39 -15.48
CA GLY A 96 -2.54 6.18 -16.76
C GLY A 96 -1.08 5.77 -16.59
N ILE A 97 -0.34 6.45 -15.71
CA ILE A 97 1.09 6.19 -15.47
C ILE A 97 1.30 4.78 -14.92
N VAL A 98 0.48 4.37 -13.94
CA VAL A 98 0.60 3.05 -13.30
C VAL A 98 0.28 1.93 -14.28
N LEU A 99 -0.78 2.05 -15.10
CA LEU A 99 -1.12 1.01 -16.09
C LEU A 99 -0.02 0.80 -17.13
N VAL A 100 0.55 1.89 -17.66
CA VAL A 100 1.66 1.81 -18.64
C VAL A 100 2.91 1.22 -17.99
N ALA A 101 3.24 1.63 -16.76
CA ALA A 101 4.37 1.07 -16.03
C ALA A 101 4.20 -0.43 -15.75
N LEU A 102 3.02 -0.85 -15.28
CA LEU A 102 2.72 -2.25 -14.99
C LEU A 102 2.71 -3.13 -16.25
N LEU A 103 2.34 -2.60 -17.42
CA LEU A 103 2.52 -3.32 -18.68
C LEU A 103 3.98 -3.62 -18.97
N GLY A 104 4.88 -2.65 -18.80
CA GLY A 104 6.32 -2.85 -18.99
C GLY A 104 6.91 -3.84 -17.98
N VAL A 105 6.55 -3.70 -16.70
CA VAL A 105 6.98 -4.62 -15.63
C VAL A 105 6.44 -6.03 -15.89
N GLY A 106 5.17 -6.17 -16.26
CA GLY A 106 4.55 -7.46 -16.55
C GLY A 106 5.23 -8.20 -17.70
N VAL A 107 5.62 -7.49 -18.77
CA VAL A 107 6.41 -8.10 -19.86
C VAL A 107 7.78 -8.53 -19.35
N ALA A 108 8.51 -7.67 -18.62
CA ALA A 108 9.83 -7.98 -18.09
C ALA A 108 9.81 -9.18 -17.12
N GLU A 109 8.76 -9.30 -16.32
CA GLU A 109 8.57 -10.42 -15.40
C GLU A 109 8.21 -11.70 -16.14
N HIS A 110 7.27 -11.64 -17.09
CA HIS A 110 6.80 -12.81 -17.82
C HIS A 110 7.88 -13.47 -18.69
N VAL A 111 8.79 -12.68 -19.28
CA VAL A 111 9.96 -13.21 -20.00
C VAL A 111 11.10 -13.66 -19.08
N GLY A 112 10.94 -13.49 -17.77
CA GLY A 112 11.92 -13.87 -16.77
C GLY A 112 13.12 -12.92 -16.62
N PHE A 113 13.06 -11.72 -17.20
CA PHE A 113 14.16 -10.74 -17.16
C PHE A 113 14.49 -10.34 -15.72
N ILE A 114 13.47 -10.03 -14.91
CA ILE A 114 13.65 -9.68 -13.48
C ILE A 114 14.30 -10.84 -12.72
N ASN A 115 13.75 -12.04 -12.86
CA ASN A 115 14.25 -13.25 -12.17
C ASN A 115 15.71 -13.57 -12.55
N ALA A 116 16.06 -13.46 -13.83
CA ALA A 116 17.42 -13.67 -14.31
C ALA A 116 18.38 -12.60 -13.79
N GLY A 117 17.97 -11.32 -13.80
CA GLY A 117 18.77 -10.20 -13.30
C GLY A 117 19.11 -10.32 -11.82
N LEU A 118 18.12 -10.59 -10.98
CA LEU A 118 18.32 -10.76 -9.53
C LEU A 118 19.25 -11.95 -9.22
N LYS A 119 19.09 -13.08 -9.94
CA LYS A 119 19.99 -14.24 -9.81
C LYS A 119 21.41 -13.94 -10.27
N ALA A 120 21.57 -13.23 -11.39
CA ALA A 120 22.89 -12.85 -11.90
C ALA A 120 23.63 -11.92 -10.93
N MET A 121 22.92 -10.94 -10.36
CA MET A 121 23.46 -10.01 -9.36
C MET A 121 24.01 -10.74 -8.12
N LEU A 122 23.25 -11.70 -7.58
CA LEU A 122 23.71 -12.48 -6.42
C LEU A 122 24.77 -13.53 -6.79
N GLY A 123 24.68 -14.14 -7.97
CA GLY A 123 25.62 -15.18 -8.43
C GLY A 123 27.04 -14.68 -8.66
N PHE A 124 27.21 -13.41 -9.08
CA PHE A 124 28.52 -12.80 -9.30
C PHE A 124 29.12 -12.17 -8.02
N THR A 125 28.40 -12.19 -6.90
CA THR A 125 28.80 -11.46 -5.69
C THR A 125 29.80 -12.25 -4.83
N PRO A 126 30.98 -11.69 -4.50
CA PRO A 126 31.94 -12.33 -3.62
C PRO A 126 31.42 -12.42 -2.17
N LYS A 127 31.85 -13.45 -1.43
CA LYS A 127 31.35 -13.76 -0.07
C LYS A 127 31.36 -12.57 0.90
N ALA A 128 32.35 -11.70 0.80
CA ALA A 128 32.48 -10.50 1.64
C ALA A 128 31.39 -9.45 1.39
N LEU A 129 30.85 -9.38 0.16
CA LEU A 129 29.85 -8.39 -0.24
C LEU A 129 28.43 -8.97 -0.30
N LEU A 130 28.22 -10.23 0.11
CA LEU A 130 26.90 -10.88 0.04
C LEU A 130 25.81 -10.13 0.83
N SER A 131 26.14 -9.63 2.03
CA SER A 131 25.18 -8.88 2.85
C SER A 131 24.76 -7.53 2.21
N PRO A 132 25.68 -6.63 1.85
CA PRO A 132 25.29 -5.38 1.18
C PRO A 132 24.65 -5.61 -0.19
N MET A 133 25.06 -6.65 -0.92
CA MET A 133 24.43 -6.97 -2.21
C MET A 133 23.00 -7.47 -2.03
N LEU A 134 22.75 -8.35 -1.06
CA LEU A 134 21.39 -8.85 -0.82
C LEU A 134 20.43 -7.70 -0.48
N LEU A 135 20.89 -6.73 0.32
CA LEU A 135 20.13 -5.51 0.61
C LEU A 135 19.86 -4.68 -0.65
N LEU A 136 20.86 -4.52 -1.51
CA LEU A 136 20.70 -3.83 -2.79
C LEU A 136 19.68 -4.54 -3.69
N VAL A 137 19.75 -5.87 -3.77
CA VAL A 137 18.82 -6.71 -4.53
C VAL A 137 17.40 -6.59 -3.96
N ALA A 138 17.24 -6.56 -2.63
CA ALA A 138 15.94 -6.33 -2.00
C ALA A 138 15.35 -4.97 -2.38
N ILE A 139 16.15 -3.89 -2.33
CA ILE A 139 15.71 -2.55 -2.74
C ILE A 139 15.29 -2.52 -4.22
N VAL A 140 16.12 -3.07 -5.11
CA VAL A 140 15.83 -3.10 -6.55
C VAL A 140 14.58 -3.92 -6.84
N SER A 141 14.39 -5.05 -6.15
CA SER A 141 13.24 -5.94 -6.34
C SER A 141 11.89 -5.31 -6.02
N HIS A 142 11.84 -4.24 -5.23
CA HIS A 142 10.61 -3.47 -4.99
C HIS A 142 10.03 -2.85 -6.27
N THR A 143 10.87 -2.63 -7.29
CA THR A 143 10.44 -2.15 -8.61
C THR A 143 9.66 -3.21 -9.39
N ALA A 144 9.85 -4.48 -9.05
CA ALA A 144 9.29 -5.63 -9.74
C ALA A 144 8.23 -6.35 -8.89
N ALA A 145 7.30 -5.55 -8.34
CA ALA A 145 6.10 -5.96 -7.60
C ALA A 145 6.29 -7.17 -6.66
N ASP A 146 6.12 -8.39 -7.17
CA ASP A 146 6.10 -9.64 -6.40
C ASP A 146 7.45 -10.36 -6.32
N ALA A 147 8.41 -10.00 -7.17
CA ALA A 147 9.70 -10.69 -7.26
C ALA A 147 10.53 -10.59 -5.97
N GLY A 148 10.39 -9.48 -5.21
CA GLY A 148 11.09 -9.30 -3.95
C GLY A 148 10.75 -10.35 -2.90
N TYR A 149 9.45 -10.55 -2.65
CA TYR A 149 9.00 -11.50 -1.62
C TYR A 149 9.13 -12.95 -2.08
N VAL A 150 8.77 -13.24 -3.33
CA VAL A 150 8.73 -14.62 -3.84
C VAL A 150 10.12 -15.17 -4.13
N LEU A 151 11.04 -14.33 -4.62
CA LEU A 151 12.38 -14.78 -5.01
C LEU A 151 13.46 -14.38 -4.00
N VAL A 152 13.54 -13.10 -3.59
CA VAL A 152 14.73 -12.59 -2.87
C VAL A 152 14.86 -13.21 -1.47
N ILE A 153 13.74 -13.39 -0.75
CA ILE A 153 13.74 -13.98 0.60
C ILE A 153 14.28 -15.43 0.60
N PRO A 154 13.71 -16.39 -0.15
CA PRO A 154 14.23 -17.76 -0.16
C PRO A 154 15.63 -17.84 -0.79
N LEU A 155 15.91 -17.06 -1.83
CA LEU A 155 17.21 -17.05 -2.50
C LEU A 155 18.32 -16.51 -1.57
N GLY A 156 18.02 -15.50 -0.75
CA GLY A 156 18.92 -14.97 0.28
C GLY A 156 19.33 -16.05 1.28
N GLY A 157 18.37 -16.82 1.78
CA GLY A 157 18.63 -17.96 2.67
C GLY A 157 19.51 -19.03 2.03
N VAL A 158 19.21 -19.43 0.78
CA VAL A 158 19.97 -20.46 0.05
C VAL A 158 21.41 -20.01 -0.25
N ILE A 159 21.62 -18.75 -0.64
CA ILE A 159 22.95 -18.22 -0.98
C ILE A 159 23.80 -18.02 0.28
N PHE A 160 23.20 -17.59 1.40
CA PHE A 160 23.90 -17.51 2.67
C PHE A 160 24.34 -18.91 3.15
N TYR A 161 23.45 -19.90 3.04
CA TYR A 161 23.79 -21.30 3.32
C TYR A 161 24.96 -21.79 2.44
N ALA A 162 24.87 -21.58 1.12
CA ALA A 162 25.92 -21.98 0.16
C ALA A 162 27.26 -21.26 0.40
N ALA A 163 27.23 -20.04 0.93
CA ALA A 163 28.43 -19.29 1.28
C ALA A 163 29.08 -19.75 2.61
N GLY A 164 28.42 -20.61 3.39
CA GLY A 164 28.84 -21.05 4.72
C GLY A 164 28.40 -20.12 5.85
N ARG A 165 27.38 -19.28 5.62
CA ARG A 165 26.81 -18.34 6.60
C ARG A 165 25.44 -18.83 7.06
N HIS A 166 24.97 -18.32 8.20
CA HIS A 166 23.69 -18.72 8.76
C HIS A 166 22.52 -18.31 7.83
N PRO A 167 21.63 -19.23 7.40
CA PRO A 167 20.58 -18.93 6.43
C PRO A 167 19.58 -17.88 6.90
N LEU A 168 19.25 -17.85 8.20
CA LEU A 168 18.36 -16.82 8.77
C LEU A 168 18.91 -15.40 8.56
N ALA A 169 20.24 -15.22 8.50
CA ALA A 169 20.83 -13.91 8.26
C ALA A 169 20.66 -13.42 6.81
N GLY A 170 20.25 -14.30 5.89
CA GLY A 170 19.83 -13.92 4.54
C GLY A 170 18.30 -13.84 4.37
N ILE A 171 17.52 -14.28 5.36
CA ILE A 171 16.04 -14.21 5.37
C ILE A 171 15.56 -12.97 6.11
N ALA A 172 16.24 -12.64 7.22
CA ALA A 172 16.01 -11.44 8.03
C ALA A 172 16.46 -10.17 7.32
#